data_AF-A0A4S4GJB7-F1
#
_entry.id   AF-A0A4S4GJB7-F1
#
_cell.length_a   1.000
_cell.length_b   1.000
_cell.length_c   1.000
_cell.angle_alpha   90.00
_cell.angle_beta   90.00
_cell.angle_gamma   90.00
#
_symmetry.space_group_name_H-M   'P 1'
#
loop_
_entity.id
_entity.type
_entity.pdbx_description
1 polymer ?
#
loop_
_entity_poly.entity_id
_entity_poly.type
_entity_poly.pdbx_seq_one_letter_code
_entity_poly.pdbx_strand_id
1 'polypeptide(L)'
;MMSCTPSTNNAAEKAELSEMTSSTSNDSIQNEELKMFLVRGVDMNSKAITEGNFIWMGDLPQSDQPDSYYDGFTLPITKSIITGKKSVINALAPNASCFIIDGKQYPKEKYDSLPAYRFQRVDIKGDTLIIETRYALDEPNSDVTLAIDEESRLYRREKFGPGLHE
;
A
#
# COMPACT_ATOMS: atom_id res chain seq x y z
N MET A 1 -69.42 2.85 -21.18
CA MET A 1 -69.96 2.32 -22.45
C MET A 1 -69.08 2.82 -23.58
N MET A 2 -68.72 1.92 -24.51
CA MET A 2 -68.26 2.16 -25.90
C MET A 2 -66.98 2.99 -26.10
N SER A 3 -65.84 2.40 -26.50
CA SER A 3 -65.49 1.89 -27.85
C SER A 3 -65.25 3.05 -28.83
N CYS A 4 -64.01 3.41 -29.17
CA CYS A 4 -63.06 2.83 -30.14
C CYS A 4 -62.90 3.81 -31.34
N THR A 5 -61.74 4.48 -31.46
CA THR A 5 -60.68 4.27 -32.50
C THR A 5 -60.98 5.00 -33.83
N PRO A 6 -60.10 4.95 -34.85
CA PRO A 6 -58.71 5.41 -34.93
C PRO A 6 -58.51 6.32 -36.17
N SER A 7 -57.31 6.90 -36.36
CA SER A 7 -56.82 7.15 -37.72
C SER A 7 -55.38 6.66 -37.84
N THR A 8 -55.27 5.61 -38.65
CA THR A 8 -54.07 4.97 -39.18
C THR A 8 -53.44 5.88 -40.26
N ASN A 9 -52.17 5.74 -40.64
CA ASN A 9 -51.59 4.65 -41.45
C ASN A 9 -50.05 4.84 -41.47
N ASN A 10 -49.27 3.80 -41.15
CA ASN A 10 -48.51 2.92 -42.07
C ASN A 10 -47.25 3.59 -42.63
N ALA A 11 -46.07 3.00 -42.74
CA ALA A 11 -45.41 1.71 -42.47
C ALA A 11 -43.90 2.03 -42.71
N ALA A 12 -42.86 1.26 -42.42
CA ALA A 12 -42.65 -0.14 -42.13
C ALA A 12 -41.28 -0.29 -41.41
N GLU A 13 -41.20 -1.35 -40.62
CA GLU A 13 -40.04 -2.14 -40.19
C GLU A 13 -38.62 -1.73 -40.62
N LYS A 14 -37.73 -1.65 -39.60
CA LYS A 14 -36.54 -2.52 -39.58
C LYS A 14 -36.12 -2.80 -38.14
N ALA A 15 -36.08 -4.09 -37.79
CA ALA A 15 -35.51 -4.58 -36.55
C ALA A 15 -33.99 -4.35 -36.52
N GLU A 16 -33.43 -3.98 -35.37
CA GLU A 16 -32.18 -4.56 -34.87
C GLU A 16 -31.95 -4.20 -33.39
N LEU A 17 -31.52 -5.23 -32.67
CA LEU A 17 -31.16 -5.30 -31.26
C LEU A 17 -29.76 -4.69 -31.06
N SER A 18 -29.59 -3.75 -30.12
CA SER A 18 -28.27 -3.58 -29.46
C SER A 18 -28.41 -2.99 -28.06
N GLU A 19 -27.58 -3.54 -27.18
CA GLU A 19 -27.50 -3.42 -25.73
C GLU A 19 -26.99 -2.05 -25.23
N MET A 20 -27.11 -1.87 -23.90
CA MET A 20 -26.21 -1.10 -23.04
C MET A 20 -26.19 0.42 -23.24
N THR A 21 -26.28 1.26 -22.21
CA THR A 21 -25.48 1.23 -20.99
C THR A 21 -26.19 1.93 -19.82
N SER A 22 -26.10 1.27 -18.67
CA SER A 22 -26.23 1.82 -17.32
C SER A 22 -25.61 3.21 -17.16
N SER A 23 -26.35 4.11 -16.54
CA SER A 23 -25.85 5.35 -15.96
C SER A 23 -24.83 5.00 -14.87
N THR A 24 -23.55 5.06 -15.19
CA THR A 24 -22.47 5.07 -14.21
C THR A 24 -22.52 6.40 -13.48
N SER A 25 -23.15 6.42 -12.30
CA SER A 25 -22.90 7.44 -11.30
C SER A 25 -21.48 7.24 -10.77
N ASN A 26 -20.55 8.04 -11.31
CA ASN A 26 -19.24 8.28 -10.73
C ASN A 26 -19.42 9.18 -9.49
N ASP A 27 -19.58 8.58 -8.33
CA ASP A 27 -19.36 9.26 -7.05
C ASP A 27 -18.91 8.26 -5.98
N SER A 28 -17.84 8.63 -5.28
CA SER A 28 -17.06 7.88 -4.29
C SER A 28 -16.01 6.89 -4.84
N ILE A 29 -14.91 7.44 -5.38
CA ILE A 29 -13.60 6.88 -5.01
C ILE A 29 -13.54 7.07 -3.49
N GLN A 30 -13.91 6.04 -2.73
CA GLN A 30 -13.65 6.04 -1.31
C GLN A 30 -12.13 6.19 -1.17
N ASN A 31 -11.69 7.24 -0.48
CA ASN A 31 -10.34 7.31 0.06
C ASN A 31 -10.19 6.10 0.97
N GLU A 32 -9.75 4.95 0.42
CA GLU A 32 -9.14 3.91 1.22
C GLU A 32 -7.93 4.57 1.87
N GLU A 33 -8.13 4.99 3.11
CA GLU A 33 -7.07 5.52 3.97
C GLU A 33 -5.86 4.61 3.83
N LEU A 34 -4.74 5.16 3.35
CA LEU A 34 -3.53 4.40 3.05
C LEU A 34 -3.07 3.68 4.32
N LYS A 35 -3.41 2.40 4.46
CA LYS A 35 -3.02 1.61 5.63
C LYS A 35 -1.55 1.22 5.49
N MET A 36 -0.71 1.91 6.25
CA MET A 36 0.74 1.70 6.24
C MET A 36 1.15 0.40 6.94
N PHE A 37 2.22 -0.20 6.42
CA PHE A 37 2.89 -1.36 6.97
C PHE A 37 4.40 -1.18 6.97
N LEU A 38 5.08 -1.96 7.79
CA LEU A 38 6.53 -1.93 7.94
C LEU A 38 7.21 -2.92 6.98
N VAL A 39 8.26 -2.50 6.29
CA VAL A 39 9.16 -3.37 5.53
C VAL A 39 10.53 -3.34 6.19
N ARG A 40 11.06 -4.50 6.58
CA ARG A 40 12.38 -4.63 7.23
C ARG A 40 13.37 -5.42 6.37
N GLY A 41 14.66 -5.27 6.69
CA GLY A 41 15.74 -5.96 5.97
C GLY A 41 16.06 -5.28 4.63
N VAL A 42 15.78 -3.98 4.54
CA VAL A 42 15.97 -3.20 3.33
C VAL A 42 17.44 -2.81 3.17
N ASP A 43 17.97 -2.98 1.96
CA ASP A 43 19.24 -2.35 1.58
C ASP A 43 19.00 -0.87 1.22
N MET A 44 19.42 0.02 2.14
CA MET A 44 19.28 1.47 1.98
C MET A 44 20.09 2.06 0.82
N ASN A 45 21.02 1.29 0.24
CA ASN A 45 21.79 1.69 -0.94
C ASN A 45 21.28 1.04 -2.24
N SER A 46 20.19 0.27 -2.17
CA SER A 46 19.61 -0.35 -3.36
C SER A 46 19.08 0.70 -4.33
N LYS A 47 19.09 0.36 -5.63
CA LYS A 47 18.55 1.23 -6.68
C LYS A 47 17.11 1.66 -6.41
N ALA A 48 16.29 0.76 -5.87
CA ALA A 48 14.92 1.06 -5.51
C ALA A 48 14.83 2.23 -4.52
N ILE A 49 15.76 2.34 -3.55
CA ILE A 49 15.81 3.46 -2.60
C ILE A 49 16.38 4.71 -3.26
N THR A 50 17.50 4.61 -3.97
CA THR A 50 18.21 5.78 -4.49
C THR A 50 17.52 6.43 -5.69
N GLU A 51 16.74 5.65 -6.45
CA GLU A 51 16.00 6.11 -7.64
C GLU A 51 14.50 6.28 -7.36
N GLY A 52 14.00 5.78 -6.22
CA GLY A 52 12.60 5.90 -5.81
C GLY A 52 12.30 7.19 -5.04
N ASN A 53 11.02 7.51 -4.88
CA ASN A 53 10.59 8.73 -4.19
C ASN A 53 10.43 8.49 -2.68
N PHE A 54 11.55 8.35 -1.97
CA PHE A 54 11.56 8.14 -0.53
C PHE A 54 11.98 9.40 0.23
N ILE A 55 11.44 9.58 1.43
CA ILE A 55 11.85 10.63 2.37
C ILE A 55 12.19 9.99 3.71
N TRP A 56 13.19 10.52 4.41
CA TRP A 56 13.47 10.11 5.79
C TRP A 56 12.34 10.58 6.70
N MET A 57 11.85 9.69 7.57
CA MET A 57 10.76 10.00 8.49
C MET A 57 11.05 11.23 9.38
N GLY A 58 12.32 11.50 9.71
CA GLY A 58 12.71 12.69 10.49
C GLY A 58 12.56 14.03 9.73
N ASP A 59 12.58 13.99 8.40
CA ASP A 59 12.44 15.18 7.53
C ASP A 59 10.97 15.42 7.10
N LEU A 60 10.05 14.49 7.39
CA LEU A 60 8.63 14.63 7.06
C LEU A 60 8.02 15.97 7.51
N PRO A 61 8.28 16.46 8.75
CA PRO A 61 7.72 17.73 9.21
C PRO A 61 8.21 18.97 8.44
N GLN A 62 9.25 18.82 7.61
CA GLN A 62 9.79 19.89 6.76
C GLN A 62 9.31 19.79 5.31
N SER A 63 8.51 18.77 4.98
CA SER A 63 7.94 18.56 3.65
C SER A 63 6.58 19.26 3.51
N ASP A 64 6.43 20.01 2.42
CA ASP A 64 5.14 20.57 2.01
C ASP A 64 4.31 19.59 1.15
N GLN A 65 4.88 18.43 0.80
CA GLN A 65 4.19 17.40 0.01
C GLN A 65 3.33 16.50 0.91
N PRO A 66 2.15 16.05 0.43
CA PRO A 66 1.33 15.09 1.16
C PRO A 66 2.04 13.73 1.26
N ASP A 67 1.81 13.01 2.35
CA ASP A 67 2.35 11.67 2.61
C ASP A 67 2.21 10.69 1.44
N SER A 68 1.09 10.75 0.71
CA SER A 68 0.80 9.90 -0.44
C SER A 68 1.70 10.14 -1.66
N TYR A 69 2.37 11.30 -1.72
CA TYR A 69 3.34 11.65 -2.75
C TYR A 69 4.54 10.70 -2.74
N TYR A 70 4.99 10.30 -1.56
CA TYR A 70 6.16 9.44 -1.38
C TYR A 70 5.83 7.97 -1.60
N ASP A 71 6.80 7.22 -2.09
CA ASP A 71 6.75 5.75 -2.16
C ASP A 71 6.76 5.13 -0.77
N GLY A 72 7.48 5.76 0.17
CA GLY A 72 7.45 5.42 1.57
C GLY A 72 8.39 6.30 2.40
N PHE A 73 8.42 6.02 3.70
CA PHE A 73 9.22 6.74 4.66
C PHE A 73 10.37 5.84 5.12
N THR A 74 11.60 6.29 4.91
CA THR A 74 12.78 5.52 5.29
C THR A 74 13.06 5.65 6.77
N LEU A 75 13.51 4.55 7.36
CA LEU A 75 14.10 4.43 8.68
C LEU A 75 15.53 3.84 8.49
N PRO A 76 16.52 4.67 8.13
CA PRO A 76 17.83 4.21 7.68
C PRO A 76 18.62 3.41 8.71
N ILE A 77 18.54 3.76 10.00
CA ILE A 77 19.34 3.12 11.05
C ILE A 77 18.85 1.69 11.28
N THR A 78 17.53 1.52 11.40
CA THR A 78 16.88 0.20 11.53
C THR A 78 16.74 -0.55 10.20
N LYS A 79 17.20 0.05 9.09
CA LYS A 79 17.14 -0.53 7.73
C LYS A 79 15.72 -0.97 7.37
N SER A 80 14.77 -0.07 7.60
CA SER A 80 13.35 -0.31 7.38
C SER A 80 12.69 0.80 6.55
N ILE A 81 11.53 0.50 5.97
CA ILE A 81 10.65 1.47 5.30
C ILE A 81 9.24 1.31 5.82
N ILE A 82 8.52 2.42 5.96
CA ILE A 82 7.08 2.45 6.17
C ILE A 82 6.41 2.82 4.84
N THR A 83 5.46 2.01 4.38
CA THR A 83 4.72 2.28 3.13
C THR A 83 3.34 1.65 3.16
N GLY A 84 2.41 2.14 2.35
CA GLY A 84 1.14 1.46 2.04
C GLY A 84 1.12 0.80 0.67
N LYS A 85 2.24 0.84 -0.09
CA LYS A 85 2.30 0.47 -1.50
C LYS A 85 2.98 -0.89 -1.67
N LYS A 86 2.25 -1.88 -2.16
CA LYS A 86 2.82 -3.21 -2.47
C LYS A 86 3.86 -3.18 -3.59
N SER A 87 3.76 -2.24 -4.52
CA SER A 87 4.77 -2.01 -5.56
C SER A 87 6.15 -1.72 -4.99
N VAL A 88 6.23 -1.09 -3.82
CA VAL A 88 7.50 -0.81 -3.14
C VAL A 88 8.19 -2.11 -2.71
N ILE A 89 7.45 -3.09 -2.17
CA ILE A 89 8.03 -4.41 -1.82
C ILE A 89 8.62 -5.07 -3.07
N ASN A 90 7.89 -5.04 -4.19
CA ASN A 90 8.36 -5.63 -5.44
C ASN A 90 9.62 -4.93 -5.99
N ALA A 91 9.74 -3.61 -5.82
CA ALA A 91 10.91 -2.86 -6.21
C ALA A 91 12.13 -3.18 -5.31
N LEU A 92 11.90 -3.35 -4.00
CA LEU A 92 12.95 -3.65 -3.01
C LEU A 92 13.44 -5.11 -3.09
N ALA A 93 12.58 -6.04 -3.48
CA ALA A 93 12.88 -7.47 -3.58
C ALA A 93 12.43 -8.06 -4.92
N PRO A 94 13.02 -7.62 -6.05
CA PRO A 94 12.56 -8.01 -7.39
C PRO A 94 12.79 -9.50 -7.69
N ASN A 95 13.72 -10.14 -6.99
CA ASN A 95 14.07 -11.55 -7.16
C ASN A 95 13.37 -12.47 -6.14
N ALA A 96 12.37 -11.97 -5.41
CA ALA A 96 11.66 -12.78 -4.43
C ALA A 96 10.98 -14.00 -5.10
N SER A 97 11.29 -15.18 -4.61
CA SER A 97 10.76 -16.46 -5.12
C SER A 97 10.05 -17.29 -4.05
N CYS A 98 10.33 -17.01 -2.76
CA CYS A 98 9.74 -17.68 -1.62
C CYS A 98 8.87 -16.70 -0.83
N PHE A 99 7.61 -17.07 -0.57
CA PHE A 99 6.64 -16.23 0.13
C PHE A 99 6.10 -16.98 1.34
N ILE A 100 6.41 -16.51 2.55
CA ILE A 100 5.89 -17.05 3.80
C ILE A 100 4.86 -16.06 4.34
N ILE A 101 3.59 -16.45 4.45
CA ILE A 101 2.51 -15.61 4.97
C ILE A 101 1.97 -16.26 6.24
N ASP A 102 2.01 -15.53 7.36
CA ASP A 102 1.58 -15.99 8.67
C ASP A 102 2.17 -17.36 9.06
N GLY A 103 3.47 -17.53 8.77
CA GLY A 103 4.24 -18.73 9.09
C GLY A 103 4.09 -19.91 8.13
N LYS A 104 3.31 -19.78 7.05
CA LYS A 104 3.15 -20.81 6.02
C LYS A 104 3.67 -20.36 4.66
N GLN A 105 4.37 -21.25 3.96
CA GLN A 105 4.82 -20.96 2.60
C GLN A 105 3.65 -21.04 1.61
N TYR A 106 3.61 -20.09 0.69
CA TYR A 106 2.60 -19.98 -0.35
C TYR A 106 3.25 -19.68 -1.72
N PRO A 107 2.54 -19.98 -2.82
CA PRO A 107 3.01 -19.60 -4.15
C PRO A 107 2.79 -18.10 -4.38
N LYS A 108 3.46 -17.55 -5.41
CA LYS A 108 3.47 -16.12 -5.72
C LYS A 108 2.06 -15.55 -5.93
N GLU A 109 1.14 -16.31 -6.48
CA GLU A 109 -0.24 -15.87 -6.74
C GLU A 109 -1.00 -15.54 -5.45
N LYS A 110 -0.68 -16.24 -4.35
CA LYS A 110 -1.26 -15.94 -3.04
C LYS A 110 -0.72 -14.63 -2.49
N TYR A 111 0.58 -14.36 -2.67
CA TYR A 111 1.16 -13.07 -2.36
C TYR A 111 0.49 -12.00 -3.23
N ASP A 112 0.47 -12.14 -4.55
CA ASP A 112 -0.08 -11.18 -5.52
C ASP A 112 -1.54 -10.81 -5.23
N SER A 113 -2.37 -11.78 -4.85
CA SER A 113 -3.79 -11.57 -4.49
C SER A 113 -4.01 -11.00 -3.08
N LEU A 114 -3.02 -11.02 -2.19
CA LEU A 114 -3.14 -10.46 -0.83
C LEU A 114 -3.06 -8.92 -0.92
N PRO A 115 -4.13 -8.18 -0.54
CA PRO A 115 -4.13 -6.73 -0.63
C PRO A 115 -3.21 -6.08 0.40
N ALA A 116 -2.60 -4.96 0.02
CA ALA A 116 -1.57 -4.27 0.81
C ALA A 116 -2.06 -3.84 2.20
N TYR A 117 -3.32 -3.40 2.31
CA TYR A 117 -3.91 -2.96 3.59
C TYR A 117 -4.01 -4.08 4.64
N ARG A 118 -3.85 -5.36 4.24
CA ARG A 118 -3.79 -6.50 5.15
C ARG A 118 -2.40 -6.74 5.72
N PHE A 119 -1.35 -6.08 5.24
CA PHE A 119 -0.01 -6.27 5.76
C PHE A 119 0.15 -5.58 7.11
N GLN A 120 0.68 -6.31 8.09
CA GLN A 120 1.24 -5.74 9.31
C GLN A 120 2.71 -5.39 9.06
N ARG A 121 3.46 -6.38 8.55
CA ARG A 121 4.89 -6.27 8.31
C ARG A 121 5.35 -7.21 7.19
N VAL A 122 6.40 -6.81 6.49
CA VAL A 122 7.13 -7.63 5.53
C VAL A 122 8.62 -7.64 5.86
N ASP A 123 9.19 -8.82 6.06
CA ASP A 123 10.64 -9.01 6.24
C ASP A 123 11.25 -9.53 4.94
N ILE A 124 12.22 -8.79 4.39
CA ILE A 124 13.01 -9.21 3.24
C ILE A 124 14.25 -9.98 3.72
N LYS A 125 14.37 -11.24 3.30
CA LYS A 125 15.52 -12.11 3.62
C LYS A 125 16.01 -12.81 2.36
N GLY A 126 16.95 -12.19 1.64
CA GLY A 126 17.44 -12.71 0.37
C GLY A 126 16.32 -12.74 -0.68
N ASP A 127 15.99 -13.93 -1.16
CA ASP A 127 14.90 -14.19 -2.10
C ASP A 127 13.56 -14.55 -1.41
N THR A 128 13.52 -14.46 -0.08
CA THR A 128 12.33 -14.79 0.72
C THR A 128 11.66 -13.54 1.26
N LEU A 129 10.35 -13.43 1.08
CA LEU A 129 9.48 -12.47 1.76
C LEU A 129 8.71 -13.18 2.87
N ILE A 130 8.83 -12.67 4.09
CA ILE A 130 8.02 -13.12 5.23
C ILE A 130 7.00 -12.03 5.53
N ILE A 131 5.73 -12.33 5.33
CA ILE A 131 4.61 -11.41 5.52
C ILE A 131 3.83 -11.84 6.76
N GLU A 132 3.65 -10.89 7.68
CA GLU A 132 2.67 -10.99 8.77
C GLU A 132 1.47 -10.11 8.41
N THR A 133 0.27 -10.68 8.54
CA THR A 133 -0.97 -9.95 8.25
C THR A 133 -1.58 -9.33 9.50
N ARG A 134 -2.36 -8.27 9.31
CA ARG A 134 -3.03 -7.56 10.40
C ARG A 134 -4.14 -8.42 10.99
N TYR A 135 -4.17 -8.50 12.31
CA TYR A 135 -5.30 -9.07 13.05
C TYR A 135 -6.52 -8.15 13.02
N ALA A 136 -6.31 -6.84 13.20
CA ALA A 136 -7.33 -5.79 13.23
C ALA A 136 -6.97 -4.64 12.26
N LEU A 137 -7.96 -4.09 11.55
CA LEU A 137 -7.76 -3.07 10.51
C LEU A 137 -8.20 -1.66 10.92
N ASP A 138 -8.98 -1.57 11.99
CA ASP A 138 -9.49 -0.37 12.63
C ASP A 138 -8.44 0.32 13.51
N GLU A 139 -7.50 -0.43 14.07
CA GLU A 139 -6.42 0.13 14.87
C GLU A 139 -5.22 0.60 14.00
N PRO A 140 -4.38 1.52 14.49
CA PRO A 140 -3.07 1.80 13.89
C PRO A 140 -2.17 0.57 13.88
N ASN A 141 -1.21 0.53 12.95
CA ASN A 141 -0.26 -0.57 12.85
C ASN A 141 0.82 -0.43 13.94
N SER A 142 0.81 -1.31 14.94
CA SER A 142 1.77 -1.30 16.05
C SER A 142 3.23 -1.44 15.62
N ASP A 143 3.51 -2.21 14.57
CA ASP A 143 4.89 -2.41 14.08
C ASP A 143 5.46 -1.12 13.48
N VAL A 144 4.59 -0.31 12.85
CA VAL A 144 4.98 1.02 12.36
C VAL A 144 5.34 1.94 13.53
N THR A 145 4.49 2.02 14.55
CA THR A 145 4.75 2.85 15.75
C THR A 145 6.07 2.45 16.43
N LEU A 146 6.25 1.14 16.67
CA LEU A 146 7.47 0.62 17.30
C LEU A 146 8.73 0.91 16.48
N ALA A 147 8.65 0.82 15.15
CA ALA A 147 9.79 1.11 14.29
C ALA A 147 10.18 2.60 14.33
N ILE A 148 9.21 3.52 14.36
CA ILE A 148 9.47 4.96 14.49
C ILE A 148 10.13 5.27 15.83
N ASP A 149 9.62 4.69 16.92
CA ASP A 149 10.16 4.89 18.27
C ASP A 149 11.60 4.39 18.37
N GLU A 150 11.86 3.19 17.83
CA GLU A 150 13.20 2.59 17.84
C GLU A 150 14.18 3.39 16.99
N GLU A 151 13.80 3.79 15.76
CA GLU A 151 14.62 4.65 14.91
C GLU A 151 14.96 5.96 15.62
N SER A 152 13.95 6.61 16.23
CA SER A 152 14.12 7.86 16.97
C SER A 152 15.04 7.69 18.18
N ARG A 153 14.93 6.57 18.90
CA ARG A 153 15.78 6.24 20.04
C ARG A 153 17.22 6.04 19.62
N LEU A 154 17.46 5.34 18.50
CA LEU A 154 18.80 5.12 17.96
C LEU A 154 19.42 6.42 17.42
N TYR A 155 18.66 7.22 16.67
CA TYR A 155 19.10 8.53 16.19
C TYR A 155 19.55 9.44 17.33
N ARG A 156 18.76 9.52 18.42
CA ARG A 156 19.16 10.29 19.61
C ARG A 156 20.45 9.77 20.24
N ARG A 157 20.63 8.45 20.32
CA ARG A 157 21.85 7.84 20.87
C ARG A 157 23.08 8.13 20.00
N GLU A 158 22.93 8.07 18.68
CA GLU A 158 24.04 8.34 17.74
C GLU A 158 24.42 9.81 17.74
N LYS A 159 23.44 10.71 17.74
CA LYS A 159 23.66 12.16 17.65
C LYS A 159 24.07 12.80 18.99
N PHE A 160 23.59 12.25 20.10
CA PHE A 160 23.76 12.81 21.45
C PHE A 160 24.29 11.76 22.45
N GLY A 161 25.25 10.93 22.04
CA GLY A 161 25.84 9.85 22.85
C GLY A 161 26.23 10.27 24.29
N PRO A 162 26.48 9.30 25.19
CA PRO A 162 26.36 9.47 26.64
C PRO A 162 27.32 10.56 27.16
N GLY A 163 26.80 11.76 27.32
CA GLY A 163 27.46 12.89 27.93
C GLY A 163 26.37 13.80 28.48
N LEU A 164 26.45 14.09 29.78
CA LEU A 164 25.51 14.87 30.62
C LEU A 164 24.48 14.05 31.40
N HIS A 165 24.98 13.14 32.24
CA HIS A 165 24.47 12.98 33.62
C HIS A 165 25.64 12.49 34.49
N GLU A 166 26.53 13.44 34.85
CA GLU A 166 27.29 13.41 36.10
C GLU A 166 26.93 14.68 36.89
#